data_AF-A0A2D5PV63-F1
#
_entry.id   AF-A0A2D5PV63-F1
#
_cell.length_a   1.000
_cell.length_b   1.000
_cell.length_c   1.000
_cell.angle_alpha   90.00
_cell.angle_beta   90.00
_cell.angle_gamma   90.00
#
_symmetry.space_group_name_H-M   'P 1'
#
loop_
_entity.id
_entity.type
_entity.pdbx_description
1 polymer ?
#
loop_
_entity_poly.entity_id
_entity_poly.type
_entity_poly.pdbx_seq_one_letter_code
_entity_poly.pdbx_strand_id
1 'polypeptide(L)'
;MYLHNNIPTYNKNYNNLILKYDWDFFITLTYDTNRKSETIRNHIENIYNKNYWIEYLIWVKEYTKSQLPHLHIIIKTKNKKQSYKTLQKIFRKFGHSHIQYIDDRNTYGEYIFKDLHKNNFDWDMYGLQKTIEDEKKLLKEKYHKLILNPINYSKNHISV
;
A
#
# COMPACT_ATOMS: atom_id res chain seq x y z
N MET A 1 13.30 12.52 -5.46
CA MET A 1 12.48 12.99 -4.32
C MET A 1 11.01 12.80 -4.72
N TYR A 2 10.42 11.64 -4.40
CA TYR A 2 9.05 11.33 -4.81
C TYR A 2 8.07 11.90 -3.80
N LEU A 3 7.12 12.71 -4.29
CA LEU A 3 6.00 13.21 -3.50
C LEU A 3 5.24 12.04 -2.92
N HIS A 4 5.26 11.91 -1.60
CA HIS A 4 4.39 10.98 -0.87
C HIS A 4 2.95 11.27 -1.24
N ASN A 5 2.28 10.25 -1.78
CA ASN A 5 0.89 10.32 -2.19
C ASN A 5 0.01 10.62 -0.98
N ASN A 6 -0.41 11.87 -0.86
CA ASN A 6 -1.55 12.26 -0.04
C ASN A 6 -2.81 11.62 -0.64
N ILE A 7 -3.06 10.35 -0.33
CA ILE A 7 -4.38 9.75 -0.51
C ILE A 7 -5.27 10.30 0.62
N PRO A 8 -6.42 10.90 0.31
CA PRO A 8 -7.30 11.47 1.32
C PRO A 8 -7.71 10.40 2.35
N THR A 9 -7.46 10.71 3.61
CA THR A 9 -7.91 10.01 4.81
C THR A 9 -9.43 9.82 4.81
N TYR A 10 -9.93 8.74 4.21
CA TYR A 10 -11.30 8.27 4.40
C TYR A 10 -11.34 6.75 4.36
N ASN A 11 -11.59 6.14 5.52
CA ASN A 11 -11.74 4.69 5.76
C ASN A 11 -12.63 3.97 4.73
N LYS A 12 -13.59 4.67 4.12
CA LYS A 12 -14.48 4.10 3.09
C LYS A 12 -13.81 3.90 1.73
N ASN A 13 -12.77 4.66 1.38
CA ASN A 13 -12.15 4.57 0.05
C ASN A 13 -11.15 3.41 -0.09
N TYR A 14 -10.50 3.00 1.00
CA TYR A 14 -9.52 1.92 0.97
C TYR A 14 -10.16 0.54 0.81
N ASN A 15 -11.26 0.28 1.52
CA ASN A 15 -12.05 -0.92 1.30
C ASN A 15 -12.57 -0.98 -0.13
N ASN A 16 -13.07 0.13 -0.67
CA ASN A 16 -13.49 0.20 -2.07
C ASN A 16 -12.34 -0.11 -3.04
N LEU A 17 -11.11 0.33 -2.74
CA LEU A 17 -9.93 0.00 -3.54
C LEU A 17 -9.66 -1.51 -3.53
N ILE A 18 -9.76 -2.18 -2.38
CA ILE A 18 -9.55 -3.64 -2.32
C ILE A 18 -10.69 -4.37 -3.04
N LEU A 19 -11.92 -3.96 -2.82
CA LEU A 19 -13.09 -4.60 -3.42
C LEU A 19 -13.16 -4.41 -4.94
N LYS A 20 -12.56 -3.34 -5.48
CA LYS A 20 -12.54 -3.01 -6.91
C LYS A 20 -11.71 -3.99 -7.75
N TYR A 21 -10.70 -4.64 -7.19
CA TYR A 21 -9.79 -5.50 -7.94
C TYR A 21 -9.87 -6.97 -7.51
N ASP A 22 -9.62 -7.87 -8.47
CA ASP A 22 -9.65 -9.32 -8.27
C ASP A 22 -8.31 -9.82 -7.73
N TRP A 23 -8.04 -9.60 -6.44
CA TRP A 23 -6.80 -10.03 -5.78
C TRP A 23 -6.67 -11.56 -5.75
N ASP A 24 -5.44 -12.05 -5.89
CA ASP A 24 -5.17 -13.50 -5.93
C ASP A 24 -4.67 -14.04 -4.59
N PHE A 25 -3.88 -13.23 -3.87
CA PHE A 25 -3.20 -13.66 -2.65
C PHE A 25 -3.32 -12.65 -1.53
N PHE A 26 -3.50 -13.17 -0.32
CA PHE A 26 -3.24 -12.48 0.92
C PHE A 26 -2.01 -13.08 1.58
N ILE A 27 -1.09 -12.23 1.99
CA ILE A 27 0.21 -12.62 2.56
C ILE A 27 0.41 -11.87 3.86
N THR A 28 0.72 -12.62 4.91
CA THR A 28 1.30 -12.03 6.12
C THR A 28 2.79 -12.33 6.16
N LEU A 29 3.59 -11.34 6.56
CA LEU A 29 5.04 -11.49 6.75
C LEU A 29 5.44 -10.85 8.07
N THR A 30 5.97 -11.64 8.99
CA THR A 30 6.65 -11.11 10.19
C THR A 30 8.14 -11.18 9.96
N TYR A 31 8.82 -10.03 10.05
CA TYR A 31 10.28 -10.00 9.97
C TYR A 31 10.91 -10.59 11.24
N ASP A 32 12.00 -11.32 11.09
CA ASP A 32 12.73 -11.90 12.21
C ASP A 32 13.51 -10.84 13.03
N THR A 33 13.66 -9.63 12.46
CA THR A 33 14.35 -8.51 13.09
C THR A 33 13.57 -7.21 12.92
N ASN A 34 13.80 -6.24 13.82
CA ASN A 34 13.16 -4.94 13.76
C ASN A 34 13.73 -4.07 12.61
N ARG A 35 13.24 -4.30 11.40
CA ARG A 35 13.63 -3.56 10.19
C ARG A 35 12.99 -2.18 10.16
N LYS A 36 13.77 -1.18 9.76
CA LYS A 36 13.28 0.18 9.50
C LYS A 36 12.30 0.17 8.32
N SER A 37 11.30 1.08 8.35
CA SER A 37 10.31 1.26 7.28
C SER A 37 10.94 1.38 5.89
N GLU A 38 12.00 2.19 5.75
CA GLU A 38 12.69 2.39 4.48
C GLU A 38 13.27 1.08 3.91
N THR A 39 13.85 0.24 4.78
CA THR A 39 14.35 -1.07 4.37
C THR A 39 13.22 -1.98 3.88
N ILE A 40 12.08 -1.96 4.57
CA ILE A 40 10.89 -2.72 4.19
C ILE A 40 10.37 -2.25 2.83
N ARG A 41 10.21 -0.93 2.64
CA ARG A 41 9.77 -0.34 1.38
C ARG A 41 10.68 -0.75 0.22
N ASN A 42 12.00 -0.64 0.40
CA ASN A 42 12.97 -1.08 -0.60
C ASN A 42 12.85 -2.58 -0.92
N HIS A 43 12.57 -3.44 0.08
CA HIS A 43 12.34 -4.86 -0.17
C HIS A 43 11.09 -5.09 -1.01
N ILE A 44 9.96 -4.48 -0.64
CA ILE A 44 8.70 -4.66 -1.35
C ILE A 44 8.78 -4.10 -2.77
N GLU A 45 9.35 -2.92 -2.94
CA GLU A 45 9.60 -2.30 -4.25
C GLU A 45 10.47 -3.21 -5.13
N ASN A 46 11.54 -3.80 -4.57
CA ASN A 46 12.37 -4.76 -5.29
C ASN A 46 11.61 -6.03 -5.68
N ILE A 47 10.73 -6.54 -4.81
CA ILE A 47 9.87 -7.69 -5.12
C ILE A 47 8.97 -7.34 -6.30
N TYR A 48 8.30 -6.18 -6.27
CA TYR A 48 7.43 -5.75 -7.35
C TYR A 48 8.22 -5.57 -8.67
N ASN A 49 9.29 -4.77 -8.66
CA ASN A 49 10.05 -4.41 -9.86
C ASN A 49 10.74 -5.62 -10.54
N LYS A 50 11.19 -6.62 -9.77
CA LYS A 50 11.86 -7.81 -10.33
C LYS A 50 10.91 -8.90 -10.82
N ASN A 51 9.62 -8.80 -10.51
CA ASN A 51 8.65 -9.84 -10.79
C ASN A 51 7.52 -9.29 -11.66
N TYR A 52 7.77 -9.14 -12.96
CA TYR A 52 6.82 -8.61 -13.96
C TYR A 52 5.49 -9.37 -14.09
N TRP A 53 5.36 -10.51 -13.42
CA TRP A 53 4.13 -11.30 -13.32
C TRP A 53 3.22 -10.85 -12.16
N ILE A 54 3.72 -9.98 -11.27
CA ILE A 54 2.93 -9.22 -10.31
C ILE A 54 2.34 -8.02 -11.03
N GLU A 55 1.01 -7.91 -11.02
CA GLU A 55 0.30 -6.81 -11.69
C GLU A 55 0.06 -5.67 -10.71
N TYR A 56 -0.43 -6.01 -9.51
CA TYR A 56 -0.72 -5.05 -8.45
C TYR A 56 -0.21 -5.60 -7.12
N LEU A 57 0.31 -4.70 -6.29
CA LEU A 57 0.75 -5.02 -4.94
C LEU A 57 0.36 -3.88 -4.01
N ILE A 58 -0.32 -4.21 -2.91
CA ILE A 58 -0.52 -3.29 -1.78
C ILE A 58 0.06 -3.95 -0.55
N TRP A 59 0.72 -3.16 0.29
CA TRP A 59 1.19 -3.62 1.59
C TRP A 59 0.93 -2.60 2.67
N VAL A 60 0.70 -3.10 3.88
CA VAL A 60 0.57 -2.33 5.11
C VAL A 60 1.47 -2.96 6.16
N LYS A 61 2.26 -2.13 6.84
CA LYS A 61 3.09 -2.51 7.98
C LYS A 61 2.42 -2.09 9.27
N GLU A 62 2.32 -3.06 10.17
CA GLU A 62 2.05 -2.87 11.59
C GLU A 62 3.21 -3.45 12.42
N TYR A 63 3.07 -3.38 13.74
CA TYR A 63 3.99 -4.02 14.67
C TYR A 63 3.28 -5.11 15.45
N THR A 64 3.94 -6.26 15.59
CA THR A 64 3.49 -7.30 16.52
C THR A 64 3.59 -6.81 17.97
N LYS A 65 3.00 -7.56 18.91
CA LYS A 65 3.15 -7.29 20.35
C LYS A 65 4.63 -7.25 20.79
N SER A 66 5.49 -8.00 20.11
CA SER A 66 6.94 -8.04 20.35
C SER A 66 7.73 -6.96 19.59
N GLN A 67 7.07 -5.94 19.05
CA GLN A 67 7.69 -4.83 18.30
C GLN A 67 8.48 -5.27 17.05
N LEU A 68 8.06 -6.39 16.44
CA LEU A 68 8.59 -6.81 15.14
C LEU A 68 7.69 -6.29 14.02
N PRO A 69 8.25 -5.80 12.90
CA PRO A 69 7.47 -5.42 11.74
C PRO A 69 6.67 -6.60 11.20
N HIS A 70 5.38 -6.39 11.02
CA HIS A 70 4.43 -7.34 10.46
C HIS A 70 3.75 -6.70 9.25
N LEU A 71 3.80 -7.37 8.10
CA LEU A 71 3.18 -6.89 6.88
C LEU A 71 1.92 -7.68 6.58
N HIS A 72 0.88 -6.96 6.19
CA HIS A 72 -0.26 -7.48 5.43
C HIS A 72 -0.07 -7.05 3.98
N ILE A 73 -0.02 -8.01 3.07
CA ILE A 73 0.27 -7.77 1.65
C ILE A 73 -0.82 -8.46 0.82
N ILE A 74 -1.32 -7.77 -0.19
CA ILE A 74 -2.20 -8.34 -1.21
C ILE A 74 -1.61 -8.17 -2.59
N ILE A 75 -1.76 -9.21 -3.39
CA ILE A 75 -1.10 -9.30 -4.68
C ILE A 75 -2.08 -9.81 -5.73
N LYS A 76 -2.10 -9.11 -6.87
CA LYS A 76 -2.66 -9.59 -8.14
C LYS A 76 -1.53 -10.11 -9.01
N THR A 77 -1.73 -11.26 -9.64
CA THR A 77 -0.76 -11.84 -10.56
C THR A 77 -1.39 -12.30 -11.86
N LYS A 78 -0.56 -12.37 -12.91
CA LYS A 78 -0.97 -12.87 -14.23
C LYS A 78 -1.35 -14.35 -14.21
N ASN A 79 -0.82 -15.14 -13.26
CA ASN A 79 -1.09 -16.57 -13.13
C ASN A 79 -1.06 -17.05 -11.66
N LYS A 80 -2.23 -17.17 -11.04
CA LYS A 80 -2.43 -17.59 -9.64
C LYS A 80 -1.73 -18.93 -9.31
N LYS A 81 -1.81 -19.95 -10.17
CA LYS A 81 -1.23 -21.28 -9.85
C LYS A 81 0.29 -21.26 -9.81
N GLN A 82 0.94 -20.58 -10.77
CA GLN A 82 2.39 -20.51 -10.84
C GLN A 82 2.98 -19.60 -9.76
N SER A 83 2.31 -18.48 -9.48
CA SER A 83 2.80 -17.46 -8.54
C SER A 83 2.94 -17.97 -7.11
N TYR A 84 2.05 -18.85 -6.64
CA TYR A 84 2.04 -19.29 -5.23
C TYR A 84 3.39 -19.85 -4.75
N LYS A 85 3.97 -20.79 -5.50
CA LYS A 85 5.26 -21.41 -5.15
C LYS A 85 6.41 -20.40 -5.16
N THR A 86 6.38 -19.44 -6.07
CA THR A 86 7.41 -18.40 -6.19
C THR A 86 7.30 -17.39 -5.05
N LEU A 87 6.08 -16.95 -4.72
CA LEU A 87 5.82 -16.05 -3.60
C LEU A 87 6.31 -16.66 -2.28
N GLN A 88 6.03 -17.95 -2.03
CA GLN A 88 6.54 -18.65 -0.84
C GLN A 88 8.07 -18.59 -0.74
N LYS A 89 8.78 -18.82 -1.85
CA LYS A 89 10.25 -18.76 -1.88
C LYS A 89 10.78 -17.35 -1.66
N ILE A 90 10.08 -16.32 -2.16
CA ILE A 90 10.48 -14.92 -2.01
C ILE A 90 10.32 -14.49 -0.56
N PHE A 91 9.13 -14.65 0.01
CA PHE A 91 8.79 -14.09 1.32
C PHE A 91 9.47 -14.82 2.49
N ARG A 92 9.72 -16.13 2.38
CA ARG A 92 10.50 -16.88 3.38
C ARG A 92 11.92 -16.37 3.60
N LYS A 93 12.50 -15.59 2.67
CA LYS A 93 13.84 -15.00 2.83
C LYS A 93 13.88 -13.86 3.83
N PHE A 94 12.73 -13.29 4.17
CA PHE A 94 12.62 -12.08 4.99
C PHE A 94 12.07 -12.34 6.39
N GLY A 95 11.49 -13.52 6.61
CA GLY A 95 10.99 -13.98 7.90
C GLY A 95 9.86 -14.98 7.77
N HIS A 96 9.05 -15.11 8.83
CA HIS A 96 7.91 -16.00 8.84
C HIS A 96 6.77 -15.44 7.98
N SER A 97 6.46 -16.15 6.90
CA SER A 97 5.38 -15.78 5.98
C SER A 97 4.29 -16.85 5.90
N HIS A 98 3.06 -16.36 5.78
CA HIS A 98 1.88 -17.17 5.48
C HIS A 98 1.19 -16.60 4.25
N ILE A 99 0.84 -17.47 3.30
CA ILE A 99 0.25 -17.08 2.01
C ILE A 99 -1.06 -17.84 1.85
N GLN A 100 -2.13 -17.10 1.60
CA GLN A 100 -3.47 -17.63 1.38
C GLN A 100 -3.96 -17.20 0.00
N TYR A 101 -4.72 -18.07 -0.65
CA TYR A 101 -5.50 -17.65 -1.80
C TYR A 101 -6.67 -16.80 -1.32
N ILE A 102 -6.97 -15.74 -2.06
CA ILE A 102 -8.19 -14.98 -1.86
C ILE A 102 -9.27 -15.64 -2.71
N ASP A 103 -10.24 -16.24 -2.02
CA ASP A 103 -11.42 -16.86 -2.63
C ASP A 103 -12.70 -16.02 -2.35
N ASP A 104 -12.71 -15.22 -1.28
CA ASP A 104 -13.71 -14.18 -1.00
C ASP A 104 -13.01 -12.85 -0.64
N ARG A 105 -13.38 -11.77 -1.34
CA ARG A 105 -12.73 -10.45 -1.25
C ARG A 105 -13.16 -9.66 -0.02
N ASN A 106 -14.38 -9.88 0.48
CA ASN A 106 -14.94 -9.11 1.59
C ASN A 106 -14.13 -9.31 2.87
N THR A 107 -13.62 -10.52 3.07
CA THR A 107 -12.85 -10.91 4.26
C THR A 107 -11.53 -10.15 4.42
N TYR A 108 -10.86 -9.78 3.32
CA TYR A 108 -9.48 -9.26 3.38
C TYR A 108 -9.40 -7.73 3.31
N GLY A 109 -10.35 -7.07 2.67
CA GLY A 109 -10.36 -5.60 2.56
C GLY A 109 -10.45 -4.91 3.93
N GLU A 110 -11.37 -5.36 4.77
CA GLU A 110 -11.48 -4.84 6.14
C GLU A 110 -10.26 -5.24 6.98
N TYR A 111 -9.70 -6.43 6.75
CA TYR A 111 -8.61 -6.97 7.57
C TYR A 111 -7.28 -6.22 7.39
N ILE A 112 -6.92 -5.85 6.14
CA ILE A 112 -5.63 -5.19 5.82
C ILE A 112 -5.57 -3.77 6.36
N PHE A 113 -6.72 -3.09 6.38
CA PHE A 113 -6.81 -1.66 6.68
C PHE A 113 -7.42 -1.35 8.02
N LYS A 114 -7.80 -2.36 8.83
CA LYS A 114 -8.34 -2.17 10.18
C LYS A 114 -7.46 -1.28 11.07
N ASP A 115 -6.16 -1.31 10.86
CA ASP A 115 -5.16 -0.68 11.73
C ASP A 115 -4.43 0.52 11.09
N LEU A 116 -4.87 0.99 9.92
CA LEU A 116 -4.27 2.10 9.17
C LEU A 116 -4.26 3.45 9.92
N HIS A 117 -4.92 3.54 11.08
CA HIS A 117 -5.01 4.76 11.90
C HIS A 117 -4.34 4.63 13.28
N LYS A 118 -3.70 3.48 13.56
CA LYS A 118 -2.92 3.28 14.79
C LYS A 118 -1.52 3.83 14.62
N ASN A 119 -0.91 4.34 15.70
CA ASN A 119 0.45 4.90 15.65
C ASN A 119 1.48 3.92 15.06
N ASN A 120 2.47 4.44 14.32
CA ASN A 120 3.62 3.72 13.73
C ASN A 120 3.33 2.79 12.53
N PHE A 121 2.24 3.02 11.80
CA PHE A 121 1.99 2.32 10.53
C PHE A 121 2.84 2.86 9.36
N ASP A 122 3.04 2.04 8.34
CA ASP A 122 3.57 2.46 7.03
C ASP A 122 2.92 1.62 5.93
N TRP A 123 2.80 2.14 4.72
CA TRP A 123 2.15 1.42 3.61
C TRP A 123 2.53 2.00 2.25
N ASP A 124 2.31 1.21 1.19
CA ASP A 124 2.39 1.68 -0.20
C ASP A 124 1.58 0.79 -1.16
N MET A 125 1.41 1.28 -2.38
CA MET A 125 0.81 0.54 -3.50
C MET A 125 1.64 0.65 -4.77
N TYR A 126 1.72 -0.45 -5.52
CA TYR A 126 2.44 -0.54 -6.79
C TYR A 126 1.55 -1.12 -7.89
N GLY A 127 1.76 -0.67 -9.12
CA GLY A 127 1.06 -1.14 -10.33
C GLY A 127 -0.35 -0.60 -10.50
N LEU A 128 -0.99 -0.13 -9.43
CA LEU A 128 -2.20 0.66 -9.49
C LEU A 128 -1.85 2.03 -10.05
N GLN A 129 -1.87 2.19 -11.38
CA GLN A 129 -1.78 3.51 -11.98
C GLN A 129 -2.91 4.38 -11.40
N LYS A 130 -2.57 5.58 -10.95
CA LYS A 130 -3.57 6.64 -10.84
C LYS A 130 -4.21 6.75 -12.22
N THR A 131 -5.52 6.53 -12.31
CA THR A 131 -6.20 6.79 -13.58
C THR A 131 -6.08 8.28 -13.90
N ILE A 132 -6.18 8.65 -15.17
CA ILE A 132 -6.25 10.07 -15.56
C ILE A 132 -7.39 10.78 -14.78
N GLU A 133 -8.49 10.08 -14.51
CA GLU A 133 -9.57 10.55 -13.62
C GLU A 133 -9.11 10.79 -12.17
N ASP A 134 -8.28 9.93 -11.59
CA ASP A 134 -7.74 10.12 -10.23
C ASP A 134 -6.80 11.34 -10.17
N GLU A 135 -5.99 11.57 -11.21
CA GLU A 135 -5.15 12.76 -11.32
C GLU A 135 -5.98 14.05 -11.50
N LYS A 136 -7.01 14.02 -12.35
CA LYS A 136 -7.95 15.13 -12.52
C LYS A 136 -8.67 15.46 -11.22
N LYS A 137 -9.07 14.44 -10.43
CA LYS A 137 -9.74 14.63 -9.14
C LYS A 137 -8.81 15.27 -8.11
N LEU A 138 -7.56 14.79 -8.00
CA LEU A 138 -6.52 15.37 -7.15
C LEU A 138 -6.22 16.83 -7.53
N LEU A 139 -6.12 17.14 -8.83
CA LEU A 139 -5.95 18.51 -9.31
C LEU A 139 -7.14 19.39 -8.93
N LYS A 140 -8.37 18.91 -9.15
CA LYS A 140 -9.60 19.64 -8.80
C LYS A 140 -9.67 19.94 -7.30
N GLU A 141 -9.33 18.97 -6.44
CA GLU A 141 -9.27 19.15 -4.99
C GLU A 141 -8.17 20.16 -4.56
N LYS A 142 -7.01 20.14 -5.22
CA LYS A 142 -5.93 21.12 -5.00
C LYS A 142 -6.38 22.54 -5.39
N TYR A 143 -7.00 22.71 -6.55
CA TYR A 143 -7.58 23.99 -6.99
C TYR A 143 -8.67 24.49 -6.05
N HIS A 144 -9.57 23.61 -5.61
CA HIS A 144 -10.65 23.99 -4.69
C HIS A 144 -10.11 24.47 -3.33
N LYS A 145 -9.03 23.86 -2.82
CA LYS A 145 -8.35 24.32 -1.60
C LYS A 145 -7.66 25.67 -1.79
N LEU A 146 -7.09 25.94 -2.97
CA LEU A 146 -6.49 27.23 -3.31
C LEU A 146 -7.53 28.36 -3.37
N ILE A 147 -8.72 28.06 -3.90
CA ILE A 147 -9.81 29.02 -4.05
C ILE A 147 -10.51 29.30 -2.71
N LEU A 148 -10.64 28.30 -1.83
CA LEU A 148 -11.28 28.44 -0.52
C LEU A 148 -10.36 28.95 0.61
N ASN A 149 -9.04 28.91 0.44
CA ASN A 149 -8.06 29.45 1.40
C ASN A 149 -7.04 30.39 0.72
N PRO A 150 -7.49 31.50 0.10
CA PRO A 150 -6.60 32.43 -0.61
C PRO A 150 -5.60 33.13 0.32
N ILE A 151 -5.91 33.22 1.62
CA ILE A 151 -5.19 34.06 2.60
C ILE A 151 -3.79 33.52 2.98
N ASN A 152 -3.54 32.20 2.83
CA ASN A 152 -2.23 31.62 3.19
C ASN A 152 -1.24 31.54 2.02
N TYR A 153 -1.69 31.69 0.76
CA TYR A 153 -0.78 31.65 -0.40
C TYR A 153 -0.11 33.00 -0.67
N SER A 154 -0.76 34.11 -0.30
CA SER A 154 -0.24 35.46 -0.47
C SER A 154 0.90 35.80 0.52
N LYS A 155 0.96 35.16 1.70
CA LYS A 155 1.96 35.50 2.73
C LYS A 155 3.34 34.88 2.51
N ASN A 156 3.46 33.83 1.70
CA ASN A 156 4.76 33.17 1.43
C ASN A 156 5.42 33.60 0.11
N HIS A 157 4.78 34.49 -0.66
CA HIS A 157 5.32 35.00 -1.93
C HIS A 157 5.53 36.52 -1.94
N ILE A 158 5.35 37.19 -0.79
CA ILE A 158 5.74 38.58 -0.59
C ILE A 158 6.65 38.65 0.64
N SER A 159 7.90 38.23 0.43
CA SER A 159 9.04 38.67 1.23
C SER A 159 10.23 38.67 0.30
N VAL A 160 10.33 39.77 -0.47
CA VAL A 160 11.58 40.30 -1.02
C VAL A 160 12.19 41.16 0.07
#